data_AF-A0A845S598-F1
#
_entry.id   AF-A0A845S598-F1
#
_cell.length_a   1.000
_cell.length_b   1.000
_cell.length_c   1.000
_cell.angle_alpha   90.00
_cell.angle_beta   90.00
_cell.angle_gamma   90.00
#
_symmetry.space_group_name_H-M   'P 1'
#
loop_
_entity.id
_entity.type
_entity.pdbx_description
1 polymer ?
#
loop_
_entity_poly.entity_id
_entity_poly.type
_entity_poly.pdbx_seq_one_letter_code
_entity_poly.pdbx_strand_id
1 'polypeptide(L)' 'MTFKITTDDQVHFIGIGGIGMSGIAEIMHNIGFKVQGSDLSRNNKNIKRLQKLGLKVFFNHAK' A
#
# COMPACT_ATOMS: atom_id res chain seq x y z
N MET A 1 7.90 -22.55 -13.10
CA MET A 1 6.91 -22.26 -12.03
C MET A 1 6.57 -20.78 -12.14
N THR A 2 5.37 -20.44 -12.61
CA THR A 2 5.00 -19.04 -12.91
C THR A 2 3.92 -18.59 -11.94
N PHE A 3 4.22 -17.58 -11.13
CA PHE A 3 3.24 -16.95 -10.26
C PHE A 3 2.53 -15.84 -11.05
N LYS A 4 1.19 -15.93 -11.15
CA LYS A 4 0.36 -14.86 -11.69
C LYS A 4 -0.24 -14.10 -10.51
N ILE A 5 0.00 -12.80 -10.44
CA ILE A 5 -0.71 -11.91 -9.53
C ILE A 5 -1.94 -11.40 -10.28
N THR A 6 -3.12 -11.58 -9.71
CA THR A 6 -4.38 -11.12 -10.28
C THR A 6 -4.87 -9.86 -9.57
N THR A 7 -5.69 -9.06 -10.23
CA THR A 7 -6.23 -7.81 -9.64
C THR A 7 -7.13 -8.06 -8.44
N ASP A 8 -7.69 -9.28 -8.31
CA ASP A 8 -8.46 -9.66 -7.12
C ASP A 8 -7.59 -9.95 -5.89
N ASP A 9 -6.30 -10.24 -6.10
CA ASP A 9 -5.35 -10.50 -5.02
C ASP A 9 -5.07 -9.23 -4.21
N GLN A 10 -5.03 -9.39 -2.89
CA GLN A 10 -4.72 -8.30 -1.98
C GLN A 10 -3.20 -8.14 -1.82
N VAL A 11 -2.68 -6.99 -2.26
CA VAL A 11 -1.26 -6.65 -2.16
C VAL A 11 -1.04 -5.81 -0.90
N HIS A 12 -0.16 -6.27 -0.01
CA HIS A 12 0.18 -5.57 1.22
C HIS A 12 1.62 -5.04 1.18
N PHE A 13 1.77 -3.73 1.22
CA PHE A 13 3.07 -3.05 1.22
C PHE A 13 3.57 -2.81 2.65
N ILE A 14 4.74 -3.34 3.00
CA ILE A 14 5.44 -3.00 4.24
C ILE A 14 6.30 -1.76 3.99
N GLY A 15 6.18 -0.73 4.82
CA GLY A 15 6.85 0.56 4.60
C GLY A 15 6.20 1.39 3.49
N ILE A 16 4.87 1.36 3.40
CA ILE A 16 4.10 1.97 2.30
C ILE A 16 4.28 3.50 2.21
N GLY A 17 4.72 4.16 3.29
CA GLY A 17 5.00 5.59 3.32
C GLY A 17 6.33 5.99 2.65
N GLY A 18 7.20 5.03 2.33
CA GLY A 18 8.45 5.28 1.62
C GLY A 18 8.22 5.92 0.24
N ILE A 19 9.18 6.74 -0.22
CA ILE A 19 9.03 7.50 -1.47
C ILE A 19 8.78 6.58 -2.69
N GLY A 20 9.48 5.45 -2.79
CA GLY A 20 9.27 4.47 -3.86
C GLY A 20 7.99 3.65 -3.66
N MET A 21 7.83 3.08 -2.46
CA MET A 21 6.70 2.19 -2.16
C MET A 21 5.35 2.87 -2.30
N SER A 22 5.26 4.15 -1.92
CA SER A 22 4.02 4.91 -2.07
C SER A 22 3.63 5.15 -3.53
N GLY A 23 4.59 5.34 -4.43
CA GLY A 23 4.31 5.47 -5.86
C GLY A 23 3.84 4.17 -6.49
N ILE A 24 4.50 3.05 -6.14
CA ILE A 24 4.12 1.73 -6.65
C ILE A 24 2.73 1.32 -6.13
N ALA A 25 2.45 1.56 -4.85
CA ALA A 25 1.16 1.25 -4.24
C ALA A 25 0.00 1.99 -4.94
N GLU A 26 0.20 3.26 -5.28
CA GLU A 26 -0.77 4.06 -6.03
C GLU A 26 -0.95 3.55 -7.46
N ILE A 27 0.13 3.24 -8.18
CA ILE A 27 0.04 2.71 -9.54
C ILE A 27 -0.74 1.39 -9.53
N MET A 28 -0.43 0.48 -8.61
CA MET A 28 -1.15 -0.79 -8.51
C MET A 28 -2.63 -0.60 -8.18
N HIS A 29 -2.95 0.34 -7.28
CA HIS A 29 -4.34 0.71 -6.99
C HIS A 29 -5.06 1.21 -8.26
N ASN A 30 -4.43 2.10 -9.03
CA ASN A 30 -5.01 2.64 -10.26
C ASN A 30 -5.20 1.58 -11.37
N ILE A 31 -4.38 0.52 -11.37
CA ILE A 31 -4.52 -0.62 -12.28
C ILE A 31 -5.63 -1.58 -11.82
N GLY A 32 -6.20 -1.37 -10.63
CA GLY A 32 -7.34 -2.14 -10.11
C GLY A 32 -6.96 -3.23 -9.11
N PHE A 33 -5.72 -3.26 -8.61
CA PHE A 33 -5.36 -4.16 -7.52
C PHE A 33 -5.94 -3.69 -6.19
N LYS A 34 -6.28 -4.65 -5.32
CA LYS A 34 -6.62 -4.38 -3.92
C LYS A 34 -5.34 -4.09 -3.14
N VAL A 35 -5.04 -2.82 -2.89
CA VAL A 35 -3.81 -2.39 -2.22
C VAL A 35 -4.06 -1.95 -0.78
N GLN A 36 -3.22 -2.43 0.13
CA GLN A 36 -3.12 -1.99 1.51
C GLN A 36 -1.65 -1.94 1.94
N GLY A 37 -1.35 -1.41 3.13
CA GLY A 37 0.02 -1.47 3.64
C GLY A 37 0.19 -1.06 5.08
N SER A 38 1.41 -1.21 5.59
CA SER A 38 1.78 -0.82 6.94
C SER A 38 2.95 0.16 6.94
N ASP A 39 2.99 1.05 7.92
CA ASP A 39 4.14 1.93 8.14
C ASP A 39 4.23 2.35 9.61
N LEU A 40 5.43 2.66 10.10
CA LEU A 40 5.64 3.15 11.46
C LEU A 40 5.32 4.65 11.57
N SER A 41 5.49 5.41 10.49
CA SER A 41 5.42 6.86 10.50
C SER A 41 4.00 7.38 10.24
N ARG A 42 3.25 7.69 11.30
CA ARG A 42 1.86 8.18 11.20
C ARG A 42 1.71 9.54 10.53
N ASN A 43 2.74 10.38 10.61
CA ASN A 43 2.73 11.76 10.11
C ASN A 43 3.42 11.93 8.74
N ASN A 44 3.29 10.93 7.85
CA ASN A 44 3.88 10.98 6.52
C ASN A 44 2.89 11.54 5.47
N LYS A 45 3.33 12.50 4.66
CA LYS A 45 2.52 13.09 3.56
C LYS A 45 2.10 12.04 2.52
N ASN A 46 2.98 11.08 2.22
CA ASN A 46 2.69 10.00 1.28
C ASN A 46 1.54 9.12 1.79
N ILE A 47 1.57 8.78 3.08
CA ILE A 47 0.50 7.98 3.69
C ILE A 47 -0.83 8.71 3.66
N LYS A 48 -0.86 10.02 3.98
CA LYS A 48 -2.09 10.83 3.87
C LYS A 48 -2.66 10.81 2.46
N ARG A 49 -1.79 10.86 1.45
CA ARG A 49 -2.18 10.80 0.03
C ARG A 49 -2.77 9.44 -0.33
N LEU A 50 -2.13 8.34 0.08
CA LEU A 50 -2.64 6.99 -0.16
C LEU A 50 -3.97 6.73 0.55
N GLN A 51 -4.13 7.21 1.79
CA GLN A 51 -5.41 7.12 2.51
C GLN A 51 -6.52 7.89 1.81
N LYS A 52 -6.23 9.06 1.21
CA LYS A 52 -7.20 9.81 0.40
C LYS A 52 -7.63 9.08 -0.87
N LEU A 53 -6.76 8.24 -1.43
CA LEU A 53 -7.09 7.34 -2.53
C LEU A 53 -7.90 6.11 -2.07
N GLY A 54 -8.17 5.97 -0.76
CA GLY A 54 -8.93 4.85 -0.21
C GLY A 54 -8.09 3.65 0.21
N LEU A 55 -6.75 3.73 0.14
CA LEU A 55 -5.89 2.64 0.59
C LEU A 55 -5.88 2.54 2.12
N LYS A 56 -6.02 1.31 2.62
CA LYS A 56 -5.94 1.03 4.05
C LYS A 56 -4.48 0.98 4.50
N VAL A 57 -4.13 1.83 5.48
CA VAL A 57 -2.79 1.88 6.07
C VAL A 57 -2.82 1.54 7.55
N PHE A 58 -2.02 0.56 7.96
CA PHE A 58 -1.89 0.08 9.32
C PHE A 58 -0.63 0.68 9.98
N PHE A 59 -0.75 1.14 11.23
CA PHE A 59 0.38 1.75 11.96
C PHE A 59 0.89 0.93 13.13
N ASN A 60 0.26 -0.20 13.42
CA ASN A 60 0.60 -1.05 14.54
C ASN A 60 1.00 -2.43 14.01
N HIS A 61 2.22 -2.86 14.30
CA HIS A 61 2.55 -4.27 14.19
C HIS A 61 1.92 -4.95 15.41
N ALA A 62 0.88 -5.76 15.18
CA ALA A 62 0.40 -6.65 16.23
C ALA A 62 1.54 -7.63 16.56
N LYS A 63 1.95 -7.64 17.83
CA LYS A 63 2.82 -8.67 18.39
C LYS A 63 2.03 -9.94 18.64
#